data_AF-A0A661IEX7-F1
#
_entry.id   AF-A0A661IEX7-F1
#
_cell.length_a   1.000
_cell.length_b   1.000
_cell.length_c   1.000
_cell.angle_alpha   90.00
_cell.angle_beta   90.00
_cell.angle_gamma   90.00
#
_symmetry.space_group_name_H-M   'P 1'
#
loop_
_entity.id
_entity.type
_entity.pdbx_description
1 polymer ?
#
loop_
_entity_poly.entity_id
_entity_poly.type
_entity_poly.pdbx_seq_one_letter_code
_entity_poly.pdbx_strand_id
1 'polypeptide(L)' 'MDVIQKELGSRKAEIRSEMELLFKINMKITDWDVPEGDDNEAANIILNILQEVLDEIKVDVAEGKYDRY' A
#
# COMPACT_ATOMS: atom_id res chain seq x y z
N MET A 1 -18.37 -19.60 0.65
CA MET A 1 -17.24 -18.71 0.27
C MET A 1 -16.49 -19.41 -0.82
N ASP A 2 -16.16 -18.66 -1.87
CA ASP A 2 -15.28 -19.13 -2.93
C ASP A 2 -13.89 -19.52 -2.36
N VAL A 3 -13.19 -20.48 -2.99
CA VAL A 3 -11.92 -21.03 -2.48
C VAL A 3 -10.88 -19.92 -2.33
N ILE A 4 -10.86 -18.98 -3.29
CA ILE A 4 -9.97 -17.82 -3.29
C ILE A 4 -10.34 -16.87 -2.14
N GLN A 5 -11.63 -16.60 -1.92
CA GLN A 5 -12.08 -15.73 -0.83
C GLN A 5 -11.70 -16.26 0.55
N LYS A 6 -11.74 -17.59 0.76
CA LYS A 6 -11.34 -18.21 2.03
C LYS A 6 -9.84 -18.09 2.26
N GLU A 7 -9.05 -18.35 1.22
CA GLU A 7 -7.58 -18.28 1.26
C GLU A 7 -7.09 -16.84 1.48
N LEU A 8 -7.64 -15.86 0.72
CA LEU A 8 -7.33 -14.44 0.92
C LEU A 8 -7.88 -13.90 2.25
N GLY A 9 -8.98 -14.47 2.74
CA GLY A 9 -9.50 -14.19 4.07
C GLY A 9 -8.47 -14.49 5.17
N SER A 10 -7.70 -15.57 5.04
CA SER A 10 -6.64 -15.91 6.01
C SER A 10 -5.44 -14.96 5.94
N ARG A 11 -5.14 -14.37 4.79
CA ARG A 11 -4.01 -13.44 4.60
C ARG A 11 -4.36 -11.97 4.73
N LYS A 12 -5.64 -11.62 4.90
CA LYS A 12 -6.11 -10.22 5.00
C LYS A 12 -5.35 -9.40 6.05
N ALA A 13 -5.04 -10.01 7.19
CA ALA A 13 -4.29 -9.34 8.26
C ALA A 13 -2.82 -9.06 7.87
N GLU A 14 -2.20 -9.98 7.14
CA GLU A 14 -0.83 -9.85 6.64
C GLU A 14 -0.76 -8.77 5.57
N ILE A 15 -1.64 -8.83 4.56
CA ILE A 15 -1.74 -7.82 3.48
C ILE A 15 -1.93 -6.42 4.06
N ARG A 16 -2.80 -6.27 5.07
CA ARG A 16 -2.98 -4.99 5.76
C ARG A 16 -1.70 -4.53 6.46
N SER A 17 -1.02 -5.44 7.17
CA SER A 17 0.20 -5.12 7.90
C SER A 17 1.33 -4.71 6.97
N GLU A 18 1.44 -5.34 5.79
CA GLU A 18 2.41 -5.00 4.75
C GLU A 18 2.16 -3.60 4.18
N MET A 19 0.89 -3.24 3.89
CA MET A 19 0.54 -1.89 3.47
C MET A 19 0.85 -0.83 4.55
N GLU A 20 0.53 -1.12 5.81
CA GLU A 20 0.88 -0.23 6.94
C GLU A 20 2.39 -0.11 7.12
N LEU A 21 3.16 -1.18 6.86
CA LEU A 21 4.61 -1.18 6.95
C LEU A 21 5.23 -0.28 5.89
N LEU A 22 4.76 -0.35 4.64
CA LEU A 22 5.21 0.53 3.56
C LEU A 22 5.02 2.00 3.94
N PHE A 23 3.84 2.36 4.45
CA PHE A 23 3.58 3.73 4.92
C PHE A 23 4.51 4.15 6.05
N LYS A 24 4.61 3.34 7.11
CA LYS A 24 5.37 3.68 8.33
C LYS A 24 6.88 3.76 8.09
N ILE A 25 7.44 2.93 7.20
CA ILE A 25 8.86 2.99 6.85
C ILE A 25 9.17 4.33 6.16
N ASN A 26 8.32 4.75 5.21
CA ASN A 26 8.52 6.01 4.51
C ASN A 26 8.39 7.21 5.45
N MET A 27 7.41 7.20 6.37
CA MET A 27 7.33 8.22 7.43
C MET A 27 8.64 8.33 8.22
N LYS A 28 9.18 7.19 8.69
CA LYS A 28 10.44 7.19 9.46
C LYS A 28 11.63 7.70 8.67
N ILE A 29 11.71 7.38 7.37
CA ILE A 29 12.78 7.88 6.51
C ILE A 29 12.64 9.40 6.36
N THR A 30 11.42 9.90 6.10
CA THR A 30 11.15 11.34 6.02
C THR A 30 11.49 12.04 7.33
N ASP A 31 11.14 11.49 8.49
CA ASP A 31 11.48 12.06 9.80
C ASP A 31 13.00 12.11 10.03
N TRP A 32 13.76 11.16 9.47
CA TRP A 32 15.23 11.15 9.55
C TRP A 32 15.87 12.15 8.61
N ASP A 33 15.34 12.28 7.39
CA ASP A 33 15.90 13.14 6.34
C ASP A 33 15.48 14.61 6.53
N VAL A 34 14.29 14.84 7.10
CA VAL A 34 13.69 16.17 7.34
C VAL A 34 13.07 16.22 8.75
N PRO A 35 13.89 16.27 9.82
CA PRO A 35 13.40 16.19 11.21
C PRO A 35 12.50 17.36 11.65
N GLU A 36 12.61 18.52 10.99
CA GLU A 36 11.77 19.70 11.23
C GLU A 36 10.53 19.77 10.34
N GLY A 37 10.29 18.74 9.51
CA GLY A 37 9.14 18.67 8.61
C GLY A 37 7.81 18.55 9.34
N ASP A 38 6.71 18.90 8.66
CA ASP A 38 5.36 18.65 9.15
C ASP A 38 4.96 17.20 8.87
N ASP A 39 4.88 16.38 9.92
CA ASP A 39 4.49 14.97 9.84
C ASP A 39 3.16 14.75 9.11
N ASN A 40 2.21 15.68 9.24
CA ASN A 40 0.91 15.56 8.59
C ASN A 40 1.01 15.80 7.08
N GLU A 41 1.80 16.80 6.68
CA GLU A 41 2.07 17.05 5.26
C GLU A 41 2.77 15.83 4.63
N ALA A 42 3.83 15.33 5.28
CA ALA A 42 4.55 14.13 4.85
C ALA A 42 3.62 12.90 4.74
N ALA A 43 2.78 12.67 5.74
CA ALA A 43 1.81 11.58 5.75
C ALA A 43 0.85 11.65 4.56
N ASN A 44 0.31 12.83 4.25
CA ASN A 44 -0.59 13.00 3.11
C ASN A 44 0.11 12.76 1.77
N ILE A 45 1.34 13.25 1.61
CA ILE A 45 2.12 13.03 0.39
C ILE A 45 2.41 11.53 0.20
N ILE A 46 2.89 10.85 1.24
CA ILE A 46 3.16 9.40 1.19
C ILE A 46 1.87 8.62 0.88
N LEU A 47 0.75 8.97 1.51
CA LEU A 47 -0.53 8.32 1.25
C LEU A 47 -0.97 8.50 -0.21
N ASN A 48 -0.81 9.70 -0.77
CA ASN A 48 -1.16 9.98 -2.16
C ASN A 48 -0.31 9.13 -3.12
N ILE A 49 1.01 9.03 -2.89
CA ILE A 49 1.90 8.18 -3.70
C ILE A 49 1.48 6.71 -3.63
N LEU A 50 1.18 6.19 -2.44
CA LEU A 50 0.70 4.82 -2.28
C LEU A 50 -0.63 4.59 -3.00
N GLN A 51 -1.52 5.58 -2.97
CA GLN A 51 -2.81 5.51 -3.64
C GLN A 51 -2.65 5.52 -5.16
N GLU A 52 -1.76 6.36 -5.72
CA GLU A 52 -1.45 6.39 -7.15
C GLU A 52 -0.99 5.02 -7.65
N VAL A 53 -0.03 4.39 -6.96
CA VAL A 53 0.45 3.03 -7.33
C VAL A 53 -0.68 1.99 -7.20
N LEU A 54 -1.51 2.08 -6.17
CA LEU A 54 -2.68 1.19 -6.04
C LEU A 54 -3.66 1.37 -7.20
N ASP A 55 -3.84 2.60 -7.70
CA ASP A 55 -4.72 2.88 -8.83
C ASP A 55 -4.15 2.33 -10.14
N GLU A 56 -2.82 2.40 -10.34
CA GLU A 56 -2.15 1.74 -11.46
C GLU A 56 -2.33 0.21 -11.41
N ILE A 57 -2.16 -0.41 -10.24
CA ILE A 57 -2.39 -1.85 -10.07
C ILE A 57 -3.84 -2.22 -10.38
N LYS A 58 -4.82 -1.38 -9.99
CA LYS A 58 -6.24 -1.61 -10.35
C LYS A 58 -6.45 -1.60 -11.86
N VAL A 59 -5.80 -0.68 -12.59
CA VAL A 59 -5.84 -0.64 -14.05
C VAL A 59 -5.24 -1.92 -14.62
N ASP A 60 -4.07 -2.33 -14.16
CA ASP A 60 -3.39 -3.55 -14.62
C ASP A 60 -4.24 -4.82 -14.41
N VAL A 61 -4.93 -4.92 -13.27
CA VAL A 61 -5.89 -6.01 -12.98
C VAL A 61 -7.06 -5.97 -13.95
N ALA A 62 -7.64 -4.80 -14.20
CA ALA A 62 -8.76 -4.65 -15.14
C ALA A 62 -8.35 -4.97 -16.59
N GLU A 63 -7.09 -4.74 -16.95
CA GLU A 63 -6.49 -5.09 -18.24
C GLU A 63 -6.11 -6.57 -18.36
N GLY A 64 -6.29 -7.38 -17.29
CA GLY A 64 -5.97 -8.81 -17.28
C GLY A 64 -4.47 -9.11 -17.26
N LYS A 65 -3.61 -8.15 -16.87
CA LYS A 65 -2.15 -8.36 -16.84
C LYS A 65 -1.72 -9.48 -15.89
N TYR A 66 -2.55 -9.79 -14.90
CA TYR A 66 -2.29 -10.82 -13.89
C TYR A 66 -3.06 -12.12 -14.09
N ASP A 67 -3.77 -12.31 -15.21
CA ASP A 67 -4.63 -13.49 -15.46
C ASP A 67 -3.86 -14.82 -15.48
N ARG A 68 -2.51 -14.78 -15.56
CA ARG A 68 -1.61 -15.94 -15.61
C ARG A 68 -0.38 -15.79 -14.70
N TYR A 69 -0.50 -14.99 -13.64
CA TYR A 69 0.58 -14.71 -12.70
C TYR A 69 0.87 -15.89 -11.77
#